data_AF-A0A365GVL6-F1
#
_entry.id   AF-A0A365GVL6-F1
#
_cell.length_a   1.000
_cell.length_b   1.000
_cell.length_c   1.000
_cell.angle_alpha   90.00
_cell.angle_beta   90.00
_cell.angle_gamma   90.00
#
_symmetry.space_group_name_H-M   'P 1'
#
loop_
_entity.id
_entity.type
_entity.pdbx_description
1 polymer ?
#
loop_
_entity_poly.entity_id
_entity_poly.type
_entity_poly.pdbx_seq_one_letter_code
_entity_poly.pdbx_strand_id
1 'polypeptide(L)'
;MSSGRPGDIPLGAACAWPLMPDASIAAQARHLLGGVMGALAFPREAIEDGRLAVSELAANAYRHARPVRPGPFGPVAPPELWVWARAHPRPELVVTVFDGCRDRVPAVRAGDPLAEHGRGLAMVAAVCGGWGTGPSRSRLAARPVAGKTVWFALPLPDPWPGAARIARPSHTAGRLHGLLARRGVTGTITTHAKGVSLVAVPSCPSIRVEPVAFGYTDADGAPVRRPLTDIHDLAEHLVQRVETFTVRRTR
;
A
#
# COMPACT_ATOMS: atom_id res chain seq x y z
N MET A 1 17.62 2.67 -2.00
CA MET A 1 17.28 4.09 -1.70
C MET A 1 15.88 4.12 -1.11
N SER A 2 15.70 4.77 0.04
CA SER A 2 14.37 5.05 0.61
C SER A 2 13.66 6.14 -0.18
N SER A 3 12.36 6.04 -0.39
CA SER A 3 11.56 7.16 -0.90
C SER A 3 10.68 7.73 0.22
N GLY A 4 10.74 9.04 0.48
CA GLY A 4 9.84 9.77 1.39
C GLY A 4 10.36 9.96 2.82
N ARG A 5 9.94 11.04 3.47
CA ARG A 5 10.24 11.35 4.88
C ARG A 5 9.01 11.07 5.76
N PRO A 6 9.15 10.45 6.94
CA PRO A 6 8.02 10.15 7.81
C PRO A 6 7.17 11.38 8.16
N GLY A 7 7.81 12.52 8.45
CA GLY A 7 7.10 13.77 8.78
C GLY A 7 6.22 14.35 7.66
N ASP A 8 6.38 13.89 6.41
CA ASP A 8 5.55 14.32 5.29
C ASP A 8 4.29 13.44 5.12
N ILE A 9 4.17 12.32 5.85
CA ILE A 9 3.01 11.41 5.76
C ILE A 9 1.68 12.13 6.04
N PRO A 10 1.55 13.00 7.06
CA PRO A 10 0.34 13.80 7.26
C PRO A 10 -0.04 14.69 6.07
N LEU A 11 0.92 15.02 5.20
CA LEU A 11 0.71 15.86 4.01
C LEU A 11 0.35 15.04 2.75
N GLY A 12 0.13 13.73 2.89
CA GLY A 12 -0.17 12.81 1.80
C GLY A 12 1.09 12.31 1.07
N ALA A 13 2.22 12.22 1.77
CA ALA A 13 3.37 11.46 1.31
C ALA A 13 3.28 10.00 1.76
N ALA A 14 4.17 9.18 1.22
CA ALA A 14 4.38 7.81 1.67
C ALA A 14 5.87 7.56 1.81
N CYS A 15 6.21 6.65 2.72
CA CYS A 15 7.54 6.09 2.76
C CYS A 15 7.57 4.72 2.07
N ALA A 16 8.68 4.41 1.41
CA ALA A 16 8.93 3.08 0.88
C ALA A 16 10.42 2.72 0.92
N TRP A 17 10.72 1.47 1.27
CA TRP A 17 12.07 0.93 1.35
C TRP A 17 12.16 -0.44 0.68
N PRO A 18 13.26 -0.76 -0.02
CA PRO A 18 13.58 -2.14 -0.31
C PRO A 18 13.93 -2.83 1.01
N LEU A 19 13.50 -4.06 1.16
CA LEU A 19 13.87 -4.91 2.27
C LEU A 19 14.96 -5.91 1.85
N MET A 20 15.86 -6.22 2.77
CA MET A 20 16.90 -7.22 2.54
C MET A 20 16.26 -8.60 2.31
N PRO A 21 16.57 -9.33 1.23
CA PRO A 21 15.98 -10.63 0.94
C PRO A 21 16.69 -11.75 1.72
N ASP A 22 16.96 -11.55 3.00
CA ASP A 22 17.64 -12.48 3.89
C ASP A 22 16.99 -12.51 5.28
N ALA A 23 17.56 -13.28 6.22
CA ALA A 23 17.00 -13.46 7.55
C ALA A 23 16.88 -12.14 8.36
N SER A 24 17.57 -11.06 7.97
CA SER A 24 17.49 -9.75 8.64
C SER A 24 16.23 -8.96 8.28
N ILE A 25 15.45 -9.40 7.28
CA ILE A 25 14.29 -8.70 6.73
C ILE A 25 13.29 -8.20 7.80
N ALA A 26 12.98 -9.06 8.77
CA ALA A 26 12.01 -8.75 9.82
C ALA A 26 12.58 -7.71 10.80
N ALA A 27 13.87 -7.84 11.15
CA ALA A 27 14.53 -6.86 12.01
C ALA A 27 14.62 -5.49 11.33
N GLN A 28 14.94 -5.46 10.03
CA GLN A 28 14.95 -4.22 9.26
C GLN A 28 13.55 -3.60 9.19
N ALA A 29 12.51 -4.38 8.90
CA ALA A 29 11.14 -3.87 8.82
C ALA A 29 10.66 -3.28 10.15
N ARG A 30 10.96 -3.93 11.28
CA ARG A 30 10.69 -3.39 12.64
C ARG A 30 11.38 -2.06 12.89
N HIS A 31 12.67 -1.97 12.55
CA HIS A 31 13.44 -0.78 12.77
C HIS A 31 12.88 0.40 11.97
N LEU A 32 12.62 0.18 10.68
CA LEU A 32 12.05 1.18 9.77
C LEU A 32 10.67 1.65 10.24
N LEU A 33 9.75 0.73 10.52
CA LEU A 33 8.40 1.09 10.96
C LEU A 33 8.42 1.78 12.33
N GLY A 34 9.23 1.29 13.27
CA GLY A 34 9.39 1.94 14.58
C GLY A 34 9.88 3.38 14.47
N GLY A 35 10.80 3.65 13.54
CA GLY A 35 11.26 5.02 13.24
C GLY A 35 10.15 5.89 12.65
N VAL A 36 9.34 5.36 11.73
CA VAL A 36 8.19 6.08 11.17
C VAL A 36 7.18 6.42 12.25
N MET A 37 6.75 5.43 13.02
CA MET A 37 5.72 5.60 14.05
C MET A 37 6.20 6.51 15.18
N GLY A 38 7.47 6.44 15.56
CA GLY A 38 8.08 7.39 16.49
C GLY A 38 8.08 8.83 15.97
N ALA A 39 8.43 9.04 14.70
CA ALA A 39 8.39 10.36 14.06
C ALA A 39 6.95 10.90 13.90
N LEU A 40 5.96 10.02 13.88
CA LEU A 40 4.52 10.35 13.84
C LEU A 40 3.88 10.39 15.23
N ALA A 41 4.66 10.33 16.31
CA ALA A 41 4.21 10.40 17.71
C ALA A 41 3.18 9.33 18.12
N PHE A 42 3.31 8.11 17.59
CA PHE A 42 2.51 6.98 18.08
C PHE A 42 2.85 6.63 19.53
N PRO A 43 1.87 6.18 20.33
CA PRO A 43 2.12 5.69 21.67
C PRO A 43 3.00 4.42 21.62
N ARG A 44 3.78 4.20 22.69
CA ARG A 44 4.76 3.11 22.76
C ARG A 44 4.13 1.73 22.49
N GLU A 45 2.96 1.47 23.05
CA GLU A 45 2.23 0.20 22.87
C GLU A 45 1.92 -0.05 21.39
N ALA A 46 1.34 0.94 20.69
CA ALA A 46 1.07 0.83 19.27
C ALA A 46 2.34 0.63 18.43
N ILE A 47 3.47 1.23 18.82
CA ILE A 47 4.77 1.01 18.16
C ILE A 47 5.21 -0.46 18.29
N GLU A 48 5.05 -1.07 19.46
CA GLU A 48 5.38 -2.48 19.66
C GLU A 48 4.44 -3.40 18.88
N ASP A 49 3.14 -3.11 18.85
CA ASP A 49 2.16 -3.85 18.03
C ASP A 49 2.49 -3.75 16.54
N GLY A 50 2.82 -2.56 16.06
CA GLY A 50 3.24 -2.33 14.68
C GLY A 50 4.53 -3.08 14.34
N ARG A 51 5.53 -3.06 15.24
CA ARG A 51 6.78 -3.83 15.09
C ARG A 51 6.50 -5.32 15.02
N LEU A 52 5.64 -5.85 15.88
CA LEU A 52 5.26 -7.25 15.86
C LEU A 52 4.59 -7.60 14.51
N ALA A 53 3.55 -6.85 14.14
CA ALA A 53 2.79 -7.09 12.91
C ALA A 53 3.67 -7.02 11.64
N VAL A 54 4.54 -6.00 11.52
CA VAL A 54 5.41 -5.86 10.35
C VAL A 54 6.49 -6.94 10.30
N SER A 55 6.92 -7.46 11.45
CA SER A 55 7.85 -8.60 11.50
C SER A 55 7.24 -9.83 10.86
N GLU A 56 5.99 -10.12 11.22
CA GLU A 56 5.27 -11.29 10.70
C GLU A 56 5.04 -11.16 9.19
N LEU A 57 4.64 -9.98 8.72
CA LEU A 57 4.48 -9.72 7.28
C LEU A 57 5.80 -9.88 6.52
N ALA A 58 6.90 -9.29 7.04
CA ALA A 58 8.22 -9.38 6.42
C ALA A 58 8.77 -10.81 6.45
N ALA A 59 8.61 -11.53 7.56
CA ALA A 59 9.02 -12.93 7.67
C ALA A 59 8.22 -13.82 6.70
N ASN A 60 6.91 -13.58 6.57
CA ASN A 60 6.07 -14.28 5.61
C ASN A 60 6.49 -13.97 4.16
N ALA A 61 6.79 -12.70 3.86
CA ALA A 61 7.33 -12.32 2.57
C ALA A 61 8.65 -13.06 2.29
N TYR A 62 9.60 -13.14 3.23
CA TYR A 62 10.84 -13.88 3.01
C TYR A 62 10.65 -15.40 2.85
N ARG A 63 9.78 -16.02 3.66
CA ARG A 63 9.48 -17.47 3.57
C ARG A 63 8.76 -17.84 2.27
N HIS A 64 7.93 -16.94 1.73
CA HIS A 64 7.03 -17.24 0.63
C HIS A 64 7.39 -16.57 -0.69
N ALA A 65 8.18 -15.49 -0.68
CA ALA A 65 8.82 -14.95 -1.86
C ALA A 65 9.96 -15.89 -2.26
N ARG A 66 9.62 -17.01 -2.90
CA ARG A 66 10.67 -17.73 -3.64
C ARG A 66 11.19 -16.83 -4.75
N PRO A 67 12.48 -16.91 -5.10
CA PRO A 67 12.95 -16.31 -6.34
C PRO A 67 12.04 -16.83 -7.43
N VAL A 68 11.38 -15.92 -8.16
CA VAL A 68 10.89 -16.26 -9.50
C VAL A 68 12.08 -16.95 -10.15
N ARG A 69 11.92 -18.23 -10.55
CA ARG A 69 13.00 -19.01 -11.14
C ARG A 69 13.77 -18.10 -12.10
N PRO A 70 15.11 -18.17 -12.19
CA PRO A 70 15.84 -17.49 -13.24
C PRO A 70 15.43 -18.13 -14.59
N GLY A 71 14.25 -17.73 -15.07
CA GLY A 71 13.84 -17.84 -16.44
C GLY A 71 14.35 -16.60 -17.18
N PRO A 72 14.20 -16.56 -18.50
CA PRO A 72 14.74 -15.50 -19.35
C PRO A 72 14.18 -14.09 -19.09
N PHE A 73 13.31 -13.91 -18.08
CA PHE A 73 12.58 -12.69 -17.77
C PHE A 73 12.91 -12.10 -16.38
N GLY A 74 14.16 -11.71 -16.17
CA GLY A 74 14.52 -10.57 -15.30
C GLY A 74 14.71 -10.82 -13.79
N PRO A 75 15.27 -9.81 -13.08
CA PRO A 75 15.70 -9.92 -11.68
C PRO A 75 14.53 -10.00 -10.70
N VAL A 76 14.73 -10.74 -9.60
CA VAL A 76 13.82 -10.76 -8.45
C VAL A 76 13.84 -9.36 -7.82
N ALA A 77 12.72 -8.63 -7.91
CA ALA A 77 12.58 -7.40 -7.13
C ALA A 77 12.63 -7.77 -5.64
N PRO A 78 13.48 -7.13 -4.82
CA PRO A 78 13.47 -7.37 -3.38
C PRO A 78 12.09 -7.04 -2.82
N PRO A 79 11.66 -7.69 -1.72
CA PRO A 79 10.45 -7.27 -1.02
C PRO A 79 10.52 -5.78 -0.66
N GLU A 80 9.38 -5.11 -0.58
CA GLU A 80 9.33 -3.68 -0.29
C GLU A 80 8.42 -3.43 0.92
N LEU A 81 8.83 -2.53 1.81
CA LEU A 81 7.99 -2.01 2.89
C LEU A 81 7.46 -0.64 2.48
N TRP A 82 6.15 -0.46 2.52
CA TRP A 82 5.47 0.80 2.22
C TRP A 82 4.64 1.26 3.41
N VAL A 83 4.64 2.56 3.67
CA VAL A 83 3.87 3.15 4.77
C VAL A 83 3.24 4.46 4.33
N TRP A 84 1.94 4.62 4.57
CA TRP A 84 1.21 5.88 4.35
C TRP A 84 0.06 6.02 5.34
N ALA A 85 -0.46 7.24 5.49
CA ALA A 85 -1.71 7.48 6.20
C ALA A 85 -2.89 7.40 5.22
N ARG A 86 -4.00 6.87 5.71
CA ARG A 86 -5.30 6.83 5.05
C ARG A 86 -6.33 7.47 5.98
N ALA A 87 -7.17 8.35 5.45
CA ALA A 87 -8.24 8.98 6.22
C ALA A 87 -9.62 8.37 5.93
N HIS A 88 -9.85 7.82 4.73
CA HIS A 88 -11.11 7.14 4.37
C HIS A 88 -10.92 5.62 4.22
N PRO A 89 -11.77 4.76 4.82
CA PRO A 89 -13.02 5.11 5.51
C PRO A 89 -12.83 5.60 6.95
N ARG A 90 -11.64 5.41 7.53
CA ARG A 90 -11.28 5.88 8.87
C ARG A 90 -9.77 6.17 8.94
N PRO A 91 -9.32 7.03 9.87
CA PRO A 91 -7.93 7.44 10.01
C PRO A 91 -7.01 6.30 10.49
N GLU A 92 -6.18 5.79 9.59
CA GLU A 92 -5.28 4.66 9.84
C GLU A 92 -3.90 4.86 9.19
N LEU A 93 -2.85 4.36 9.84
CA LEU A 93 -1.55 4.12 9.22
C LEU A 93 -1.59 2.77 8.53
N VAL A 94 -1.48 2.77 7.20
CA VAL A 94 -1.44 1.56 6.38
C VAL A 94 0.01 1.15 6.21
N VAL A 95 0.34 -0.05 6.69
CA VAL A 95 1.66 -0.66 6.56
C VAL A 95 1.54 -1.84 5.60
N THR A 96 2.30 -1.81 4.51
CA THR A 96 2.19 -2.78 3.43
C THR A 96 3.55 -3.39 3.14
N VAL A 97 3.61 -4.71 3.03
CA VAL A 97 4.75 -5.44 2.48
C VAL A 97 4.38 -5.97 1.10
N PHE A 98 5.21 -5.66 0.10
CA PHE A 98 5.11 -6.20 -1.25
C PHE A 98 6.15 -7.30 -1.46
N ASP A 99 5.77 -8.35 -2.17
CA ASP A 99 6.69 -9.33 -2.72
C ASP A 99 6.31 -9.75 -4.15
N GLY A 100 7.30 -10.17 -4.95
CA GLY A 100 7.11 -10.55 -6.35
C GLY A 100 6.38 -11.88 -6.58
N CYS A 101 5.93 -12.60 -5.55
CA CYS A 101 5.25 -13.88 -5.70
C CYS A 101 3.73 -13.74 -5.63
N ARG A 102 3.09 -13.64 -6.80
CA ARG A 102 1.64 -13.40 -6.95
C ARG A 102 0.76 -14.55 -6.44
N ASP A 103 1.21 -15.80 -6.58
CA ASP A 103 0.34 -16.98 -6.41
C ASP A 103 0.23 -17.47 -4.96
N ARG A 104 1.10 -16.99 -4.06
CA ARG A 104 1.14 -17.43 -2.66
C ARG A 104 0.46 -16.42 -1.76
N VAL A 105 -0.87 -16.34 -1.86
CA VAL A 105 -1.68 -15.49 -0.98
C VAL A 105 -1.65 -16.05 0.44
N PRO A 106 -1.33 -15.24 1.46
CA PRO A 106 -1.41 -15.71 2.84
C PRO A 106 -2.86 -16.08 3.19
N ALA A 107 -3.08 -17.29 3.67
CA ALA A 107 -4.39 -17.75 4.14
C ALA A 107 -4.42 -17.73 5.67
N VAL A 108 -5.46 -17.13 6.27
CA VAL A 108 -5.77 -17.36 7.69
C VAL A 108 -6.25 -18.79 7.80
N ARG A 109 -5.44 -19.66 8.38
CA ARG A 109 -5.86 -21.02 8.73
C ARG A 109 -6.35 -21.01 10.16
N ALA A 110 -7.65 -21.27 10.36
CA ALA A 110 -8.16 -21.66 11.66
C ALA A 110 -7.76 -23.13 11.88
N GLY A 111 -6.75 -23.39 12.71
CA GLY A 111 -6.39 -24.78 13.05
C GLY A 111 -5.07 -24.95 13.81
N ASP A 112 -5.20 -25.62 14.95
CA ASP A 112 -4.18 -26.20 15.86
C ASP A 112 -3.25 -25.22 16.62
N PRO A 113 -3.36 -25.11 17.97
CA PRO A 113 -2.40 -24.40 18.83
C PRO A 113 -0.94 -24.87 18.72
N LEU A 114 -0.65 -25.96 18.00
CA LEU A 114 0.71 -26.47 17.79
C LEU A 114 1.23 -26.29 16.34
N ALA A 115 0.42 -25.76 15.42
CA ALA A 115 0.85 -25.47 14.05
C ALA A 115 1.44 -24.05 13.93
N GLU A 116 2.75 -23.93 13.68
CA GLU A 116 3.45 -22.64 13.51
C GLU A 116 3.01 -21.85 12.24
N HIS A 117 2.35 -22.52 11.29
CA HIS A 117 1.95 -21.95 10.00
C HIS A 117 0.54 -21.34 10.06
N GLY A 118 0.44 -20.08 10.50
CA GLY A 118 -0.83 -19.32 10.49
C GLY A 118 -1.02 -18.34 11.65
N ARG A 119 -0.23 -18.46 12.72
CA ARG A 119 -0.29 -17.57 13.89
C ARG A 119 -0.01 -16.11 13.58
N GLY A 120 0.94 -15.82 12.70
CA GLY A 120 1.36 -14.45 12.41
C GLY A 120 0.21 -13.55 11.94
N LEU A 121 -0.68 -14.05 11.08
CA LEU A 121 -1.85 -13.26 10.63
C LEU A 121 -2.97 -13.19 11.67
N ALA A 122 -3.13 -14.21 12.50
CA ALA A 122 -4.07 -14.17 13.62
C ALA A 122 -3.63 -13.14 14.67
N MET A 123 -2.32 -13.03 14.92
CA MET A 123 -1.73 -11.99 15.78
C MET A 123 -1.90 -10.60 15.17
N VAL A 124 -1.60 -10.43 13.88
CA VAL A 124 -1.87 -9.17 13.14
C VAL A 124 -3.35 -8.80 13.25
N ALA A 125 -4.27 -9.75 13.06
CA ALA A 125 -5.71 -9.51 13.17
C ALA A 125 -6.13 -9.14 14.61
N ALA A 126 -5.41 -9.60 15.64
CA ALA A 126 -5.69 -9.27 17.03
C ALA A 126 -5.21 -7.86 17.43
N VAL A 127 -4.15 -7.33 16.81
CA VAL A 127 -3.52 -6.05 17.18
C VAL A 127 -3.80 -4.90 16.19
N CYS A 128 -4.42 -5.17 15.04
CA CYS A 128 -4.65 -4.19 13.98
C CYS A 128 -6.13 -3.92 13.74
N GLY A 129 -6.47 -2.68 13.36
CA GLY A 129 -7.84 -2.30 13.01
C GLY A 129 -8.35 -3.02 11.75
N GLY A 130 -7.44 -3.43 10.86
CA GLY A 130 -7.75 -4.23 9.69
C GLY A 130 -6.49 -4.74 9.01
N TRP A 131 -6.65 -5.74 8.15
CA TRP A 131 -5.56 -6.28 7.33
C TRP A 131 -6.14 -6.85 6.03
N GLY A 132 -5.28 -7.08 5.05
CA GLY A 132 -5.68 -7.67 3.78
C GLY A 132 -4.52 -7.99 2.86
N THR A 133 -4.86 -8.48 1.67
CA THR A 133 -3.90 -8.84 0.62
C THR A 133 -4.51 -8.67 -0.75
N GLY A 134 -3.69 -8.38 -1.77
CA GLY A 134 -4.16 -8.23 -3.14
C GLY A 134 -3.02 -8.28 -4.16
N PRO A 135 -3.33 -8.54 -5.44
CA PRO A 135 -2.33 -8.47 -6.51
C PRO A 135 -1.90 -7.03 -6.72
N SER A 136 -0.61 -6.80 -6.94
CA SER A 136 -0.06 -5.45 -7.03
C SER A 136 1.24 -5.45 -7.85
N ARG A 137 1.95 -4.31 -7.87
CA ARG A 137 3.24 -4.16 -8.55
C ARG A 137 4.29 -3.49 -7.66
N SER A 138 5.58 -3.72 -7.88
CA SER A 138 6.66 -3.06 -7.13
C SER A 138 6.61 -1.53 -7.28
N ARG A 139 7.02 -0.77 -6.25
CA ARG A 139 7.14 0.70 -6.29
C ARG A 139 8.56 1.19 -6.55
N LEU A 140 9.57 0.39 -6.20
CA LEU A 140 10.97 0.84 -6.16
C LEU A 140 11.84 0.23 -7.27
N ALA A 141 11.39 -0.85 -7.92
CA ALA A 141 12.12 -1.44 -9.04
C ALA A 141 12.16 -0.49 -10.26
N ALA A 142 13.29 -0.48 -10.98
CA ALA A 142 13.46 0.31 -12.20
C ALA A 142 12.44 -0.03 -13.30
N ARG A 143 12.01 -1.30 -13.33
CA ARG A 143 10.87 -1.77 -14.12
C ARG A 143 9.84 -2.39 -13.16
N PRO A 144 8.56 -1.99 -13.20
CA PRO A 144 7.56 -2.51 -12.29
C PRO A 144 7.37 -4.02 -12.43
N VAL A 145 7.52 -4.74 -11.33
CA VAL A 145 7.36 -6.20 -11.24
C VAL A 145 6.00 -6.52 -10.65
N ALA A 146 5.24 -7.41 -11.27
CA ALA A 146 3.98 -7.91 -10.72
C ALA A 146 4.23 -8.79 -9.50
N GLY A 147 3.32 -8.74 -8.53
CA GLY A 147 3.43 -9.47 -7.29
C GLY A 147 2.16 -9.34 -6.46
N LYS A 148 2.31 -9.36 -5.15
CA LYS A 148 1.22 -9.15 -4.20
C LYS A 148 1.63 -8.20 -3.08
N THR A 149 0.64 -7.62 -2.45
CA THR A 149 0.76 -6.90 -1.19
C THR A 149 0.08 -7.66 -0.07
N VAL A 150 0.64 -7.55 1.12
CA VAL A 150 0.00 -7.91 2.39
C VAL A 150 0.10 -6.68 3.26
N TRP A 151 -1.00 -6.27 3.86
CA TRP A 151 -1.05 -5.02 4.62
C TRP A 151 -1.83 -5.18 5.91
N PHE A 152 -1.51 -4.34 6.89
CA PHE A 152 -2.33 -4.09 8.07
C PHE A 152 -2.48 -2.59 8.31
N ALA A 153 -3.43 -2.24 9.16
CA ALA A 153 -3.77 -0.87 9.49
C ALA A 153 -3.80 -0.67 11.01
N LEU A 154 -3.15 0.39 11.48
CA LEU A 154 -3.20 0.84 12.87
C LEU A 154 -3.94 2.17 12.96
N PRO A 155 -4.75 2.43 14.00
CA PRO A 155 -5.36 3.75 14.20
C PRO A 155 -4.29 4.85 14.23
N LEU A 156 -4.54 5.98 13.54
CA LEU A 156 -3.65 7.14 13.65
C LEU A 156 -3.78 7.77 15.06
N PRO A 157 -2.72 8.39 15.60
CA PRO A 157 -2.79 9.13 16.86
C PRO A 157 -3.82 10.26 16.76
N ASP A 158 -4.50 10.54 17.87
CA ASP A 158 -5.40 11.68 18.01
C ASP A 158 -4.77 12.71 18.96
N PRO A 159 -4.52 13.96 18.54
CA PRO A 159 -4.86 14.56 17.24
C PRO A 159 -3.95 14.14 16.07
N TRP A 160 -4.55 13.85 14.91
CA TRP A 160 -3.83 13.64 13.65
C TRP A 160 -3.76 14.95 12.84
N PRO A 161 -2.56 15.46 12.48
CA PRO A 161 -2.44 16.74 11.80
C PRO A 161 -2.91 16.73 10.34
N GLY A 162 -3.08 15.55 9.73
CA GLY A 162 -3.36 15.39 8.30
C GLY A 162 -4.82 15.13 7.97
N ALA A 163 -5.65 16.17 7.94
CA ALA A 163 -7.06 16.05 7.54
C ALA A 163 -7.52 17.06 6.46
N ALA A 164 -6.89 18.23 6.35
CA ALA A 164 -7.31 19.28 5.41
C ALA A 164 -6.16 19.70 4.48
N ARG A 165 -6.20 19.24 3.23
CA ARG A 165 -5.27 19.68 2.18
C ARG A 165 -6.04 20.27 1.00
N ILE A 166 -5.74 21.51 0.66
CA ILE A 166 -6.18 22.15 -0.58
C ILE A 166 -5.03 22.09 -1.59
N ALA A 167 -5.30 21.64 -2.81
CA ALA A 167 -4.32 21.66 -3.89
C ALA A 167 -4.98 21.95 -5.25
N ARG A 168 -4.20 22.42 -6.21
CA ARG A 168 -4.67 22.57 -7.60
C ARG A 168 -5.04 21.19 -8.16
N PRO A 169 -6.27 20.98 -8.66
CA PRO A 169 -6.69 19.69 -9.20
C PRO A 169 -5.78 19.14 -10.29
N SER A 170 -5.20 19.98 -11.14
CA SER A 170 -4.28 19.56 -12.21
C SER A 170 -2.99 18.98 -11.66
N HIS A 171 -2.43 19.61 -10.62
CA HIS A 171 -1.23 19.12 -9.95
C HIS A 171 -1.48 17.77 -9.26
N THR A 172 -2.58 17.64 -8.53
CA THR A 172 -2.93 16.38 -7.85
C THR A 172 -3.24 15.26 -8.84
N ALA A 173 -3.94 15.56 -9.93
CA ALA A 173 -4.17 14.61 -11.02
C ALA A 173 -2.85 14.16 -11.68
N GLY A 174 -1.93 15.08 -11.93
CA GLY A 174 -0.59 14.76 -12.45
C GLY A 174 0.22 13.88 -11.49
N ARG A 175 0.15 14.13 -10.18
CA ARG A 175 0.77 13.26 -9.16
C ARG A 175 0.17 11.85 -9.18
N LEU A 176 -1.15 11.73 -9.23
CA LEU A 176 -1.84 10.42 -9.27
C LEU A 176 -1.45 9.67 -10.55
N HIS A 177 -1.50 10.33 -11.71
CA HIS A 177 -1.05 9.78 -12.98
C HIS A 177 0.41 9.28 -12.88
N GLY A 178 1.32 10.09 -12.34
CA GLY A 178 2.72 9.71 -12.19
C GLY A 178 2.92 8.50 -11.26
N LEU A 179 2.14 8.39 -10.18
CA LEU A 179 2.16 7.22 -9.30
C LEU A 179 1.71 5.97 -10.06
N LEU A 180 0.63 6.04 -10.82
CA LEU A 180 0.11 4.92 -11.62
C LEU A 180 1.10 4.50 -12.72
N ALA A 181 1.66 5.48 -13.45
CA ALA A 181 2.65 5.23 -14.50
C ALA A 181 3.92 4.56 -13.95
N ARG A 182 4.40 4.98 -12.77
CA ARG A 182 5.53 4.32 -12.07
C ARG A 182 5.22 2.89 -11.65
N ARG A 183 3.94 2.52 -11.55
CA ARG A 183 3.51 1.13 -11.32
C ARG A 183 3.27 0.40 -12.64
N GLY A 184 3.53 1.00 -13.80
CA GLY A 184 3.33 0.37 -15.11
C GLY A 184 1.87 0.30 -15.55
N VAL A 185 0.98 1.10 -14.95
CA VAL A 185 -0.41 1.26 -15.42
C VAL A 185 -0.39 2.14 -16.67
N THR A 186 -0.72 1.55 -17.81
CA THR A 186 -0.76 2.24 -19.11
C THR A 186 -2.18 2.71 -19.45
N GLY A 187 -2.30 3.64 -20.41
CA GLY A 187 -3.60 4.15 -20.86
C GLY A 187 -4.32 5.06 -19.86
N THR A 188 -3.63 5.58 -18.84
CA THR A 188 -4.20 6.58 -17.94
C THR A 188 -4.35 7.91 -18.70
N ILE A 189 -5.57 8.44 -18.74
CA ILE A 189 -5.88 9.73 -19.39
C ILE A 189 -6.19 10.75 -18.31
N THR A 190 -5.63 11.95 -18.45
CA THR A 190 -5.92 13.08 -17.56
C THR A 190 -6.53 14.23 -18.36
N THR A 191 -7.65 14.77 -17.88
CA THR A 191 -8.31 15.95 -18.47
C THR A 191 -8.52 17.01 -17.40
N HIS A 192 -8.46 18.27 -17.81
CA HIS A 192 -8.53 19.41 -16.90
C HIS A 192 -9.65 20.37 -17.30
N ALA A 193 -10.39 20.86 -16.31
CA ALA A 193 -11.36 21.94 -16.46
C ALA A 193 -11.21 22.94 -15.30
N LYS A 194 -11.99 24.02 -15.33
CA LYS A 194 -11.94 25.04 -14.27
C LYS A 194 -12.32 24.43 -12.92
N GLY A 195 -11.35 24.34 -12.01
CA GLY A 195 -11.57 23.88 -10.63
C GLY A 195 -11.69 22.36 -10.45
N VAL A 196 -11.48 21.55 -11.50
CA VAL A 196 -11.58 20.08 -11.42
C VAL A 196 -10.68 19.42 -12.47
N SER A 197 -10.14 18.24 -12.14
CA SER A 197 -9.51 17.35 -13.12
C SER A 197 -10.20 15.99 -13.11
N LEU A 198 -10.06 15.25 -14.21
CA LEU A 198 -10.48 13.85 -14.31
C LEU A 198 -9.24 12.99 -14.57
N VAL A 199 -9.10 11.88 -13.83
CA VAL A 199 -8.15 10.82 -14.14
C VAL A 199 -8.93 9.56 -14.49
N ALA A 200 -8.84 9.13 -15.74
CA ALA A 200 -9.44 7.89 -16.21
C ALA A 200 -8.36 6.80 -16.31
N VAL A 201 -8.61 5.66 -15.68
CA VAL A 201 -7.72 4.49 -15.68
C VAL A 201 -8.48 3.33 -16.30
N PRO A 202 -7.89 2.55 -17.22
CA PRO A 202 -8.59 1.42 -17.83
C PRO A 202 -9.11 0.44 -16.78
N SER A 203 -10.36 -0.02 -16.93
CA SER A 203 -11.04 -0.97 -16.01
C SER A 203 -11.31 -0.42 -14.60
N CYS A 204 -11.18 0.89 -14.40
CA CYS A 204 -11.46 1.58 -13.15
C CYS A 204 -12.51 2.68 -13.33
N PRO A 205 -13.20 3.09 -12.26
CA PRO A 205 -14.05 4.28 -12.31
C PRO A 205 -13.22 5.53 -12.61
N SER A 206 -13.84 6.50 -13.29
CA SER A 206 -13.19 7.79 -13.51
C SER A 206 -13.06 8.57 -12.20
N ILE A 207 -11.85 9.02 -11.89
CA ILE A 207 -11.55 9.73 -10.66
C ILE A 207 -11.67 11.23 -10.90
N ARG A 208 -12.66 11.84 -10.28
CA ARG A 208 -12.78 13.30 -10.18
C ARG A 208 -11.79 13.79 -9.12
N VAL A 209 -10.96 14.76 -9.49
CA VAL A 209 -10.02 15.42 -8.58
C VAL A 209 -10.52 16.84 -8.36
N GLU A 210 -10.94 17.13 -7.14
CA GLU A 210 -11.40 18.43 -6.68
C GLU A 210 -10.30 19.11 -5.85
N PRO A 211 -10.43 20.40 -5.47
CA PRO A 211 -9.40 21.08 -4.71
C PRO A 211 -9.10 20.45 -3.33
N VAL A 212 -10.04 19.68 -2.77
CA VAL A 212 -9.94 19.10 -1.42
C VAL A 212 -10.11 17.58 -1.37
N ALA A 213 -10.54 16.96 -2.46
CA ALA A 213 -10.90 15.54 -2.44
C ALA A 213 -10.78 14.85 -3.80
N PHE A 214 -10.66 13.53 -3.75
CA PHE A 214 -10.97 12.63 -4.84
C PHE A 214 -12.43 12.18 -4.73
N GLY A 215 -13.15 12.14 -5.84
CA GLY A 215 -14.51 11.62 -5.93
C GLY A 215 -14.63 10.58 -7.05
N TYR A 216 -15.30 9.47 -6.79
CA TYR A 216 -15.57 8.43 -7.79
C TYR A 216 -16.73 7.54 -7.32
N THR A 217 -17.21 6.66 -8.20
CA THR A 217 -18.22 5.65 -7.87
C THR A 217 -17.55 4.29 -7.75
N ASP A 218 -17.73 3.58 -6.64
CA ASP A 218 -17.14 2.24 -6.47
C ASP A 218 -17.91 1.17 -7.26
N ALA A 219 -17.41 -0.08 -7.24
CA ALA A 219 -17.99 -1.21 -7.96
C ALA A 219 -19.47 -1.45 -7.61
N ASP A 220 -19.86 -1.19 -6.37
CA ASP A 220 -21.23 -1.37 -5.88
C ASP A 220 -22.14 -0.18 -6.20
N GLY A 221 -21.66 0.81 -6.97
CA GLY A 221 -22.42 2.00 -7.33
C GLY A 221 -22.43 3.10 -6.25
N ALA A 222 -21.83 2.86 -5.09
CA ALA A 222 -21.76 3.82 -4.00
C ALA A 222 -20.80 4.99 -4.34
N PRO A 223 -21.21 6.26 -4.13
CA PRO A 223 -20.30 7.39 -4.27
C PRO A 223 -19.26 7.37 -3.14
N VAL A 224 -17.98 7.50 -3.51
CA VAL A 224 -16.86 7.56 -2.59
C VAL A 224 -16.17 8.92 -2.69
N ARG A 225 -15.86 9.49 -1.54
CA ARG A 225 -15.12 10.74 -1.42
C ARG A 225 -13.96 10.58 -0.44
N ARG A 226 -12.74 10.84 -0.90
CA ARG A 226 -11.50 10.70 -0.10
C ARG A 226 -10.72 12.01 -0.09
N PRO A 227 -10.06 12.41 1.01
CA PRO A 227 -9.22 13.61 1.01
C PRO A 227 -8.00 13.45 0.09
N LEU A 228 -7.40 14.57 -0.34
CA LEU A 228 -6.22 14.53 -1.22
C LEU A 228 -5.00 13.84 -0.60
N THR A 229 -4.95 13.73 0.73
CA THR A 229 -3.91 13.02 1.46
C THR A 229 -3.91 11.51 1.21
N ASP A 230 -5.05 10.94 0.81
CA ASP A 230 -5.20 9.51 0.52
C ASP A 230 -4.66 9.10 -0.86
N ILE A 231 -3.90 9.97 -1.54
CA ILE A 231 -3.42 9.74 -2.91
C ILE A 231 -2.68 8.41 -3.10
N HIS A 232 -1.91 7.98 -2.08
CA HIS A 232 -1.20 6.70 -2.13
C HIS A 232 -2.12 5.50 -1.93
N ASP A 233 -3.10 5.61 -1.04
CA ASP A 233 -4.12 4.57 -0.85
C ASP A 233 -5.00 4.41 -2.09
N LEU A 234 -5.44 5.53 -2.68
CA LEU A 234 -6.20 5.55 -3.92
C LEU A 234 -5.39 4.97 -5.09
N ALA A 235 -4.12 5.34 -5.22
CA ALA A 235 -3.26 4.78 -6.27
C ALA A 235 -3.11 3.26 -6.12
N GLU A 236 -2.93 2.76 -4.90
CA GLU A 236 -2.86 1.32 -4.65
C GLU A 236 -4.18 0.62 -4.95
N HIS A 237 -5.33 1.19 -4.56
CA HIS A 237 -6.65 0.67 -4.91
C HIS A 237 -6.85 0.54 -6.43
N LEU A 238 -6.45 1.55 -7.21
CA LEU A 238 -6.54 1.52 -8.67
C LEU A 238 -5.60 0.48 -9.29
N VAL A 239 -4.38 0.34 -8.78
CA VAL A 239 -3.43 -0.70 -9.23
C VAL A 239 -4.01 -2.09 -8.98
N GLN A 240 -4.56 -2.35 -7.80
CA GLN A 240 -5.18 -3.64 -7.47
C GLN A 240 -6.35 -3.98 -8.39
N ARG A 241 -7.18 -3.00 -8.75
CA ARG A 241 -8.28 -3.20 -9.71
C ARG A 241 -7.78 -3.57 -11.11
N VAL A 242 -6.79 -2.83 -11.63
CA VAL A 242 -6.15 -3.14 -12.92
C VAL A 242 -5.59 -4.55 -12.91
N GLU A 243 -4.83 -4.90 -11.87
CA GLU A 243 -4.21 -6.22 -11.72
C GLU A 243 -5.24 -7.35 -11.64
N THR A 244 -6.31 -7.14 -10.90
CA THR A 244 -7.42 -8.12 -10.76
C THR A 244 -8.13 -8.33 -12.08
N PHE A 245 -8.38 -7.26 -12.85
CA PHE A 245 -8.99 -7.36 -14.17
C PHE A 245 -8.08 -8.11 -15.16
N THR A 246 -6.76 -7.87 -15.12
CA THR A 246 -5.80 -8.61 -15.94
C THR A 246 -5.79 -10.10 -15.64
N VAL A 247 -5.85 -10.53 -14.35
CA VAL A 247 -5.95 -11.96 -13.98
C VAL A 247 -7.13 -12.63 -14.65
N ARG A 248 -8.30 -11.97 -14.64
CA ARG A 248 -9.54 -12.54 -15.15
C ARG A 248 -9.54 -12.74 -16.67
N ARG A 249 -8.74 -11.97 -17.42
CA ARG A 249 -8.64 -12.12 -18.89
C ARG A 249 -7.67 -13.21 -19.33
N THR A 250 -6.76 -13.64 -18.45
CA THR A 250 -5.74 -14.66 -18.74
C THR A 250 -6.11 -16.06 -18.27
N ARG A 251 -7.27 -16.21 -17.61
CA ARG A 251 -7.89 -17.49 -17.26
C ARG A 251 -9.02 -17.78 -18.23
#